data_AF-A0AAD2JYF6-F1
#
_entry.id   AF-A0AAD2JYF6-F1
#
_cell.length_a   1.000
_cell.length_b   1.000
_cell.length_c   1.000
_cell.angle_alpha   90.00
_cell.angle_beta   90.00
_cell.angle_gamma   90.00
#
_symmetry.space_group_name_H-M   'P 1'
#
loop_
_entity.id
_entity.type
_entity.pdbx_description
1 polymer ?
#
loop_
_entity_poly.entity_id
_entity_poly.type
_entity_poly.pdbx_seq_one_letter_code
_entity_poly.pdbx_strand_id
1 'polypeptide(L)'
;MARLISLSDEIYSRIFRHVVNDTEPPNSPGELLLASVARRWRDLALRTAEFWTTVRITHDRDLPPSISTRLSRTDGLPLDIYIRLEQYRYRVCTEYTEGVDLLIHHIGRWRSLHVQATNPVLHMIRLRIQNLRMPVLERLAFIQTSTGPMQHIGPLALNPAVFRALHLERAMIFPSDASLLGGLTTIELVQSSLAMLDEQKLLSVEYPTQDSRLPSMINLERLSVDGSNPTREGLPFSPAFSPAHLTFVRVARLHAPSMDRVQALSRFFGTAFSSPVLRVLEVEEITGFAWTMLLSVISAVGFPAMEKVVLKAVDGSGVDVNFLASFEDGLETLVLADLRNDHAERISELASHVHGIQHVQIAHGSTVQPE
;
A
#
# COMPACT_ATOMS: atom_id res chain seq x y z
N MET A 1 -9.51 37.52 38.73
CA MET A 1 -9.83 37.09 37.35
C MET A 1 -8.53 36.89 36.60
N ALA A 2 -8.10 35.64 36.40
CA ALA A 2 -6.91 35.35 35.62
C ALA A 2 -7.23 35.61 34.13
N ARG A 3 -6.46 36.48 33.47
CA ARG A 3 -6.50 36.59 32.01
C ARG A 3 -5.96 35.28 31.45
N LEU A 4 -6.84 34.42 30.95
CA LEU A 4 -6.43 33.32 30.07
C LEU A 4 -5.60 33.94 28.95
N ILE A 5 -4.32 33.56 28.90
CA ILE A 5 -3.39 33.96 27.85
C ILE A 5 -4.02 33.48 26.53
N SER A 6 -4.50 34.43 25.74
CA SER A 6 -5.07 34.15 24.42
C SER A 6 -3.95 33.66 23.52
N LEU A 7 -3.97 32.39 23.12
CA LEU A 7 -3.10 31.87 22.07
C LEU A 7 -3.33 32.63 20.75
N SER A 8 -2.29 32.74 19.92
CA SER A 8 -2.40 33.32 18.58
C SER A 8 -3.11 32.37 17.63
N ASP A 9 -3.68 32.90 16.54
CA ASP A 9 -4.37 32.09 15.53
C ASP A 9 -3.41 31.09 14.87
N GLU A 10 -2.12 31.43 14.76
CA GLU A 10 -1.10 30.50 14.26
C GLU A 10 -0.97 29.24 15.12
N ILE A 11 -0.95 29.40 16.46
CA ILE A 11 -0.85 28.27 17.38
C ILE A 11 -2.13 27.42 17.32
N TYR A 12 -3.30 28.04 17.24
CA TYR A 12 -4.54 27.30 17.04
C TYR A 12 -4.54 26.52 15.72
N SER A 13 -4.10 27.12 14.62
CA SER A 13 -4.02 26.43 13.33
C SER A 13 -3.08 25.23 13.37
N ARG A 14 -1.95 25.32 14.10
CA ARG A 14 -1.04 24.18 14.31
C ARG A 14 -1.70 23.06 15.12
N ILE A 15 -2.40 23.41 16.21
CA ILE A 15 -3.15 22.44 17.02
C ILE A 15 -4.22 21.76 16.18
N PHE A 16 -4.97 22.53 15.39
CA PHE A 16 -6.06 22.01 14.56
C PHE A 16 -5.54 21.05 13.52
N ARG A 17 -4.43 21.39 12.85
CA ARG A 17 -3.77 20.49 11.90
C ARG A 17 -3.41 19.15 12.54
N HIS A 18 -2.90 19.18 13.78
CA HIS A 18 -2.59 17.95 14.51
C HIS A 18 -3.86 17.16 14.85
N VAL A 19 -4.91 17.79 15.38
CA VAL A 19 -6.18 17.13 15.71
C VAL A 19 -6.85 16.53 14.47
N VAL A 20 -6.83 17.23 13.34
CA VAL A 20 -7.42 16.74 12.09
C VAL A 20 -6.63 15.55 11.53
N ASN A 21 -5.29 15.59 11.62
CA ASN A 21 -4.42 14.54 11.10
C ASN A 21 -4.36 13.30 12.01
N ASP A 22 -4.38 13.47 13.33
CA ASP A 22 -4.25 12.37 14.31
C ASP A 22 -5.54 11.56 14.47
N THR A 23 -6.66 12.06 13.93
CA THR A 23 -7.90 11.27 13.82
C THR A 23 -7.81 10.26 12.67
N GLU A 24 -6.81 9.37 12.73
CA GLU A 24 -6.93 8.06 12.10
C GLU A 24 -8.11 7.32 12.76
N PRO A 25 -8.94 6.64 11.97
CA PRO A 25 -10.40 6.83 12.03
C PRO A 25 -11.01 6.26 13.32
N PRO A 26 -12.05 6.90 13.94
CA PRO A 26 -13.40 6.72 13.41
C PRO A 26 -14.40 7.91 13.55
N ASN A 27 -15.29 8.03 12.56
CA ASN A 27 -16.67 8.55 12.65
C ASN A 27 -16.97 10.04 12.92
N SER A 28 -16.01 10.90 13.29
CA SER A 28 -16.29 12.34 13.44
C SER A 28 -15.32 13.21 12.64
N PRO A 29 -15.81 14.18 11.84
CA PRO A 29 -14.92 15.13 11.18
C PRO A 29 -14.30 16.00 12.28
N GLY A 30 -12.98 15.88 12.50
CA GLY A 30 -12.24 16.71 13.47
C GLY A 30 -12.56 18.21 13.31
N GLU A 31 -12.78 18.65 12.08
CA GLU A 31 -13.29 19.99 11.72
C GLU A 31 -14.54 20.41 12.48
N LEU A 32 -15.53 19.53 12.57
CA LEU A 32 -16.81 19.81 13.23
C LEU A 32 -16.64 19.80 14.75
N LEU A 33 -15.78 18.94 15.28
CA LEU A 33 -15.43 18.93 16.70
C LEU A 33 -14.77 20.26 17.07
N LEU A 34 -13.77 20.70 16.31
CA LEU A 34 -13.09 21.98 16.51
C LEU A 34 -14.06 23.16 16.39
N ALA A 35 -14.97 23.13 15.42
CA ALA A 35 -16.01 24.13 15.25
C ALA A 35 -17.08 24.13 16.36
N SER A 36 -17.14 23.08 17.20
CA SER A 36 -18.08 23.01 18.32
C SER A 36 -17.53 23.63 19.62
N VAL A 37 -16.20 23.75 19.77
CA VAL A 37 -15.54 24.15 21.02
C VAL A 37 -15.87 25.60 21.43
N ALA A 38 -15.61 26.57 20.55
CA ALA A 38 -15.83 27.99 20.83
C ALA A 38 -16.08 28.77 19.53
N ARG A 39 -16.69 29.98 19.63
CA ARG A 39 -16.95 30.84 18.45
C ARG A 39 -15.67 31.15 17.67
N ARG A 40 -14.60 31.55 18.37
CA ARG A 40 -13.31 31.84 17.73
C ARG A 40 -12.73 30.62 16.99
N TRP A 41 -12.86 29.43 17.58
CA TRP A 41 -12.37 28.19 16.97
C TRP A 41 -13.16 27.85 15.72
N ARG A 42 -14.48 28.02 15.77
CA ARG A 42 -15.37 27.88 14.61
C ARG A 42 -15.00 28.85 13.49
N ASP A 43 -14.84 30.13 13.80
CA ASP A 43 -14.51 31.14 12.79
C ASP A 43 -13.15 30.86 12.13
N LEU A 44 -12.16 30.44 12.94
CA LEU A 44 -10.85 30.03 12.44
C LEU A 44 -10.93 28.78 11.56
N ALA A 45 -11.66 27.75 12.01
CA ALA A 45 -11.86 26.51 11.26
C ALA A 45 -12.56 26.76 9.91
N LEU A 46 -13.60 27.60 9.91
CA LEU A 46 -14.37 27.94 8.70
C LEU A 46 -13.56 28.77 7.69
N ARG A 47 -12.57 29.55 8.14
CA ARG A 47 -11.73 30.41 7.28
C ARG A 47 -10.46 29.74 6.77
N THR A 48 -10.06 28.61 7.35
CA THR A 48 -8.80 27.95 7.01
C THR A 48 -9.08 26.84 5.99
N ALA A 49 -8.77 27.08 4.71
CA ALA A 49 -9.11 26.15 3.61
C ALA A 49 -8.45 24.76 3.74
N GLU A 50 -7.24 24.68 4.32
CA GLU A 50 -6.48 23.43 4.49
C GLU A 50 -7.25 22.34 5.22
N PHE A 51 -8.06 22.74 6.20
CA PHE A 51 -8.94 21.88 6.98
C PHE A 51 -10.02 21.20 6.14
N TRP A 52 -10.45 21.81 5.05
CA TRP A 52 -11.54 21.27 4.23
C TRP A 52 -11.05 20.34 3.12
N THR A 53 -9.73 20.16 2.97
CA THR A 53 -9.10 19.39 1.87
C THR A 53 -9.40 17.89 1.92
N THR A 54 -9.72 17.36 3.11
CA THR A 54 -10.11 15.96 3.27
C THR A 54 -11.62 15.79 3.14
N VAL A 55 -12.05 15.14 2.06
CA VAL A 55 -13.46 14.83 1.81
C VAL A 55 -13.71 13.35 2.02
N ARG A 56 -14.70 13.05 2.85
CA ARG A 56 -15.08 11.69 3.23
C ARG A 56 -16.49 11.42 2.72
N ILE A 57 -16.71 10.23 2.18
CA ILE A 57 -18.02 9.66 1.88
C ILE A 57 -18.14 8.39 2.70
N THR A 58 -18.94 8.44 3.75
CA THR A 58 -19.23 7.33 4.67
C THR A 58 -20.74 7.05 4.74
N HIS A 59 -21.10 5.89 5.28
CA HIS A 59 -22.50 5.42 5.36
C HIS A 59 -23.46 6.38 6.10
N ASP A 60 -22.99 7.12 7.10
CA ASP A 60 -23.90 7.72 8.08
C ASP A 60 -24.10 9.23 7.95
N ARG A 61 -23.27 9.96 7.17
CA ARG A 61 -23.11 11.41 7.43
C ARG A 61 -22.89 12.31 6.21
N ASP A 62 -22.53 11.79 5.06
CA ASP A 62 -21.98 12.62 3.98
C ASP A 62 -22.96 12.75 2.80
N LEU A 63 -24.03 13.53 3.02
CA LEU A 63 -24.97 13.89 1.96
C LEU A 63 -24.36 14.90 0.98
N PRO A 64 -24.80 14.95 -0.30
CA PRO A 64 -24.29 15.87 -1.32
C PRO A 64 -24.15 17.35 -0.89
N PRO A 65 -25.08 17.96 -0.12
CA PRO A 65 -24.93 19.34 0.33
C PRO A 65 -23.71 19.57 1.24
N SER A 66 -23.37 18.57 2.07
CA SER A 66 -22.21 18.65 2.96
C SER A 66 -20.91 18.60 2.15
N ILE A 67 -20.83 17.69 1.17
CA ILE A 67 -19.69 17.56 0.25
C ILE A 67 -19.48 18.86 -0.52
N SER A 68 -20.55 19.40 -1.12
CA SER A 68 -20.50 20.68 -1.84
C SER A 68 -20.01 21.84 -0.95
N THR A 69 -20.49 21.91 0.30
CA THR A 69 -20.04 22.92 1.27
C THR A 69 -18.56 22.78 1.62
N ARG A 70 -18.03 21.55 1.72
CA ARG A 70 -16.59 21.36 1.94
C ARG A 70 -15.80 21.78 0.71
N LEU A 71 -16.20 21.31 -0.47
CA LEU A 71 -15.54 21.61 -1.73
C LEU A 71 -15.45 23.12 -1.98
N SER A 72 -16.50 23.89 -1.68
CA SER A 72 -16.47 25.35 -1.83
C SER A 72 -15.50 26.06 -0.88
N ARG A 73 -15.16 25.45 0.26
CA ARG A 73 -14.20 25.99 1.25
C ARG A 73 -12.75 25.64 0.97
N THR A 74 -12.49 24.65 0.11
CA THR A 74 -11.13 24.20 -0.19
C THR A 74 -10.30 25.15 -1.06
N ASP A 75 -10.92 26.16 -1.66
CA ASP A 75 -10.24 27.24 -2.41
C ASP A 75 -9.18 26.76 -3.42
N GLY A 76 -9.51 25.74 -4.22
CA GLY A 76 -8.60 25.22 -5.25
C GLY A 76 -7.49 24.29 -4.74
N LEU A 77 -7.31 24.12 -3.44
CA LEU A 77 -6.27 23.24 -2.86
C LEU A 77 -6.42 21.77 -3.29
N PRO A 78 -5.33 20.97 -3.29
CA PRO A 78 -5.42 19.53 -3.54
C PRO A 78 -6.31 18.81 -2.51
N LEU A 79 -7.00 17.76 -2.94
CA LEU A 79 -8.00 17.03 -2.17
C LEU A 79 -7.51 15.64 -1.80
N ASP A 80 -7.76 15.22 -0.55
CA ASP A 80 -7.65 13.82 -0.13
C ASP A 80 -9.06 13.24 0.01
N ILE A 81 -9.35 12.22 -0.79
CA ILE A 81 -10.67 11.62 -0.92
C ILE A 81 -10.69 10.26 -0.24
N TYR A 82 -11.64 10.04 0.65
CA TYR A 82 -11.88 8.76 1.33
C TYR A 82 -13.33 8.32 1.10
N ILE A 83 -13.52 7.19 0.44
CA ILE A 83 -14.84 6.61 0.19
C ILE A 83 -14.90 5.26 0.93
N ARG A 84 -15.75 5.16 1.95
CA ARG A 84 -15.94 3.93 2.76
C ARG A 84 -17.40 3.52 2.71
N LEU A 85 -17.67 2.49 1.91
CA LEU A 85 -19.03 2.03 1.59
C LEU A 85 -19.16 0.50 1.73
N GLU A 86 -18.41 -0.11 2.67
CA GLU A 86 -18.40 -1.57 2.88
C GLU A 86 -19.76 -2.19 3.32
N GLN A 87 -20.65 -1.40 3.93
CA GLN A 87 -21.93 -1.90 4.44
C GLN A 87 -23.01 -2.05 3.34
N TYR A 88 -22.80 -1.48 2.14
CA TYR A 88 -23.74 -1.57 1.02
C TYR A 88 -23.54 -2.84 0.21
N ARG A 89 -24.18 -3.94 0.65
CA ARG A 89 -24.12 -5.21 -0.08
C ARG A 89 -24.98 -5.23 -1.35
N TYR A 90 -26.05 -4.43 -1.45
CA TYR A 90 -27.05 -4.62 -2.52
C TYR A 90 -27.74 -3.37 -3.11
N ARG A 91 -27.51 -2.16 -2.60
CA ARG A 91 -28.14 -0.95 -3.17
C ARG A 91 -27.16 0.20 -3.25
N VAL A 92 -26.82 0.57 -4.49
CA VAL A 92 -26.22 1.87 -4.80
C VAL A 92 -27.33 2.91 -4.61
N CYS A 93 -27.26 3.72 -3.57
CA CYS A 93 -28.21 4.81 -3.32
C CYS A 93 -27.87 6.01 -4.22
N THR A 94 -28.88 6.70 -4.70
CA THR A 94 -28.76 7.89 -5.58
C THR A 94 -27.89 8.98 -4.99
N GLU A 95 -27.99 9.20 -3.68
CA GLU A 95 -27.28 10.23 -2.93
C GLU A 95 -25.77 9.98 -2.92
N TYR A 96 -25.32 8.73 -2.88
CA TYR A 96 -23.88 8.41 -2.94
C TYR A 96 -23.33 8.58 -4.34
N THR A 97 -24.10 8.19 -5.36
CA THR A 97 -23.70 8.44 -6.74
C THR A 97 -23.56 9.93 -6.99
N GLU A 98 -24.51 10.75 -6.51
CA GLU A 98 -24.42 12.21 -6.58
C GLU A 98 -23.21 12.76 -5.82
N GLY A 99 -22.93 12.24 -4.62
CA GLY A 99 -21.75 12.61 -3.85
C GLY A 99 -20.43 12.31 -4.57
N VAL A 100 -20.31 11.12 -5.17
CA VAL A 100 -19.15 10.74 -5.98
C VAL A 100 -19.06 11.59 -7.24
N ASP A 101 -20.18 11.85 -7.90
CA ASP A 101 -20.24 12.71 -9.09
C ASP A 101 -19.74 14.12 -8.76
N LEU A 102 -20.14 14.72 -7.63
CA LEU A 102 -19.60 16.00 -7.16
C LEU A 102 -18.07 15.96 -6.98
N LEU A 103 -17.51 14.88 -6.43
CA LEU A 103 -16.07 14.75 -6.26
C LEU A 103 -15.34 14.67 -7.61
N ILE A 104 -15.90 13.97 -8.58
CA ILE A 104 -15.30 13.76 -9.91
C ILE A 104 -15.17 15.07 -10.68
N HIS A 105 -16.08 16.02 -10.49
CA HIS A 105 -15.94 17.38 -11.05
C HIS A 105 -14.65 18.07 -10.58
N HIS A 106 -14.04 17.60 -9.49
CA HIS A 106 -12.78 18.09 -8.95
C HIS A 106 -11.62 17.09 -9.07
N ILE A 107 -11.72 16.06 -9.93
CA ILE A 107 -10.70 15.00 -10.08
C ILE A 107 -9.31 15.55 -10.42
N GLY A 108 -9.24 16.69 -11.11
CA GLY A 108 -7.99 17.39 -11.42
C GLY A 108 -7.20 17.85 -10.19
N ARG A 109 -7.83 17.88 -9.02
CA ARG A 109 -7.24 18.31 -7.74
C ARG A 109 -6.99 17.14 -6.78
N TRP A 110 -7.33 15.91 -7.14
CA TRP A 110 -7.18 14.77 -6.23
C TRP A 110 -5.70 14.46 -6.02
N ARG A 111 -5.23 14.64 -4.79
CA ARG A 111 -3.89 14.26 -4.32
C ARG A 111 -3.86 12.81 -3.83
N SER A 112 -4.91 12.41 -3.12
CA SER A 112 -5.04 11.06 -2.57
C SER A 112 -6.45 10.54 -2.82
N LEU A 113 -6.57 9.28 -3.25
CA LEU A 113 -7.84 8.59 -3.37
C LEU A 113 -7.75 7.26 -2.63
N HIS A 114 -8.59 7.08 -1.62
CA HIS A 114 -8.73 5.84 -0.88
C HIS A 114 -10.19 5.37 -0.96
N VAL A 115 -10.40 4.19 -1.51
CA VAL A 115 -11.74 3.61 -1.68
C VAL A 115 -11.78 2.22 -1.06
N GLN A 116 -12.61 2.07 -0.04
CA GLN A 116 -12.92 0.80 0.61
C GLN A 116 -14.40 0.49 0.40
N ALA A 117 -14.71 -0.50 -0.44
CA ALA A 117 -16.09 -0.76 -0.81
C ALA A 117 -16.35 -2.18 -1.33
N THR A 118 -17.62 -2.52 -1.49
CA THR A 118 -18.07 -3.76 -2.13
C THR A 118 -17.89 -3.71 -3.65
N ASN A 119 -17.93 -4.88 -4.32
CA ASN A 119 -17.76 -4.96 -5.78
C ASN A 119 -18.68 -4.04 -6.60
N PRO A 120 -20.01 -3.95 -6.33
CA PRO A 120 -20.88 -3.07 -7.10
C PRO A 120 -20.47 -1.60 -6.99
N VAL A 121 -19.99 -1.16 -5.82
CA VAL A 121 -19.56 0.22 -5.58
C VAL A 121 -18.22 0.50 -6.24
N LEU A 122 -17.24 -0.42 -6.13
CA LEU A 122 -15.98 -0.30 -6.86
C LEU A 122 -16.20 -0.26 -8.37
N HIS A 123 -17.11 -1.08 -8.89
CA HIS A 123 -17.50 -1.05 -10.30
C HIS A 123 -18.13 0.31 -10.70
N MET A 124 -19.03 0.83 -9.87
CA MET A 124 -19.64 2.15 -10.05
C MET A 124 -18.59 3.27 -10.10
N ILE A 125 -17.61 3.25 -9.19
CA ILE A 125 -16.50 4.21 -9.15
C ILE A 125 -15.60 4.05 -10.38
N ARG A 126 -15.27 2.81 -10.76
CA ARG A 126 -14.50 2.52 -11.98
C ARG A 126 -15.14 3.17 -13.21
N LEU A 127 -16.44 2.96 -13.44
CA LEU A 127 -17.14 3.49 -14.62
C LEU A 127 -17.07 5.02 -14.72
N ARG A 128 -16.90 5.68 -13.57
CA ARG A 128 -16.85 7.13 -13.41
C ARG A 128 -15.45 7.72 -13.56
N ILE A 129 -14.42 7.00 -13.13
CA ILE A 129 -13.03 7.50 -13.17
C ILE A 129 -12.23 7.00 -14.38
N GLN A 130 -12.72 5.99 -15.10
CA GLN A 130 -12.05 5.48 -16.29
C GLN A 130 -11.82 6.60 -17.32
N ASN A 131 -10.64 6.62 -17.92
CA ASN A 131 -10.21 7.63 -18.90
C ASN A 131 -10.12 9.07 -18.38
N LEU A 132 -10.34 9.32 -17.08
CA LEU A 132 -10.14 10.65 -16.50
C LEU A 132 -8.68 10.85 -16.10
N ARG A 133 -8.21 12.09 -16.26
CA ARG A 133 -6.85 12.50 -15.89
C ARG A 133 -6.80 12.91 -14.43
N MET A 134 -5.81 12.38 -13.73
CA MET A 134 -5.54 12.67 -12.31
C MET A 134 -4.13 13.27 -12.18
N PRO A 135 -3.93 14.53 -12.57
CA PRO A 135 -2.59 15.11 -12.81
C PRO A 135 -1.77 15.35 -11.54
N VAL A 136 -2.40 15.41 -10.38
CA VAL A 136 -1.78 15.67 -9.07
C VAL A 136 -1.93 14.50 -8.10
N LEU A 137 -2.39 13.33 -8.57
CA LEU A 137 -2.63 12.17 -7.72
C LEU A 137 -1.31 11.51 -7.33
N GLU A 138 -1.01 11.56 -6.05
CA GLU A 138 0.20 11.00 -5.44
C GLU A 138 -0.05 9.59 -4.87
N ARG A 139 -1.25 9.36 -4.33
CA ARG A 139 -1.59 8.13 -3.59
C ARG A 139 -2.92 7.55 -4.06
N LEU A 140 -2.93 6.25 -4.33
CA LEU A 140 -4.11 5.52 -4.76
C LEU A 140 -4.29 4.25 -3.93
N ALA A 141 -5.45 4.07 -3.33
CA ALA A 141 -5.82 2.87 -2.60
C ALA A 141 -7.20 2.36 -3.02
N PHE A 142 -7.27 1.08 -3.39
CA PHE A 142 -8.52 0.36 -3.65
C PHE A 142 -8.57 -0.91 -2.81
N ILE A 143 -9.58 -1.00 -1.95
CA ILE A 143 -9.80 -2.09 -1.00
C ILE A 143 -11.18 -2.69 -1.27
N GLN A 144 -11.19 -3.92 -1.79
CA GLN A 144 -12.41 -4.68 -2.01
C GLN A 144 -12.77 -5.48 -0.76
N THR A 145 -13.85 -5.09 -0.07
CA THR A 145 -14.26 -5.74 1.19
C THR A 145 -15.12 -6.99 1.00
N SER A 146 -15.63 -7.23 -0.20
CA SER A 146 -16.48 -8.40 -0.50
C SER A 146 -15.69 -9.59 -1.04
N THR A 147 -16.17 -10.81 -0.75
CA THR A 147 -15.54 -12.07 -1.19
C THR A 147 -15.63 -12.38 -2.69
N GLY A 148 -16.12 -11.43 -3.49
CA GLY A 148 -16.36 -11.62 -4.92
C GLY A 148 -15.10 -11.63 -5.80
N PRO A 149 -15.27 -11.72 -7.13
CA PRO A 149 -14.17 -11.64 -8.08
C PRO A 149 -13.43 -10.32 -7.92
N MET A 150 -12.11 -10.37 -8.11
CA MET A 150 -11.23 -9.21 -8.06
C MET A 150 -11.70 -8.14 -9.05
N GLN A 151 -11.85 -6.90 -8.58
CA GLN A 151 -12.20 -5.78 -9.45
C GLN A 151 -10.97 -5.26 -10.20
N HIS A 152 -11.17 -5.00 -11.48
CA HIS A 152 -10.20 -4.37 -12.35
C HIS A 152 -10.59 -2.92 -12.60
N ILE A 153 -9.69 -1.97 -12.31
CA ILE A 153 -9.99 -0.54 -12.28
C ILE A 153 -9.10 0.19 -13.30
N GLY A 154 -9.71 0.69 -14.37
CA GLY A 154 -8.99 1.41 -15.41
C GLY A 154 -9.73 1.42 -16.75
N PRO A 155 -9.11 2.01 -17.79
CA PRO A 155 -7.76 2.57 -17.78
C PRO A 155 -7.66 3.88 -16.97
N LEU A 156 -6.57 4.06 -16.22
CA LEU A 156 -6.29 5.26 -15.42
C LEU A 156 -5.20 6.11 -16.06
N ALA A 157 -5.46 7.42 -16.23
CA ALA A 157 -4.48 8.38 -16.73
C ALA A 157 -3.81 9.12 -15.56
N LEU A 158 -2.71 8.53 -15.08
CA LEU A 158 -1.88 9.01 -13.97
C LEU A 158 -0.74 9.90 -14.47
N ASN A 159 -0.13 10.67 -13.57
CA ASN A 159 1.06 11.46 -13.87
C ASN A 159 2.29 10.84 -13.16
N PRO A 160 3.25 10.24 -13.89
CA PRO A 160 4.42 9.61 -13.27
C PRO A 160 5.33 10.61 -12.55
N ALA A 161 5.24 11.91 -12.84
CA ALA A 161 6.02 12.91 -12.13
C ALA A 161 5.56 13.10 -10.67
N VAL A 162 4.35 12.68 -10.31
CA VAL A 162 3.76 12.89 -8.97
C VAL A 162 3.22 11.62 -8.33
N PHE A 163 2.86 10.59 -9.10
CA PHE A 163 2.29 9.35 -8.56
C PHE A 163 3.35 8.54 -7.82
N ARG A 164 3.14 8.29 -6.51
CA ARG A 164 4.16 7.72 -5.60
C ARG A 164 3.75 6.45 -4.88
N ALA A 165 2.48 6.29 -4.50
CA ALA A 165 2.05 5.15 -3.69
C ALA A 165 0.79 4.49 -4.23
N LEU A 166 0.81 3.16 -4.25
CA LEU A 166 -0.29 2.30 -4.69
C LEU A 166 -0.55 1.21 -3.66
N HIS A 167 -1.77 1.15 -3.14
CA HIS A 167 -2.25 0.07 -2.27
C HIS A 167 -3.47 -0.61 -2.91
N LEU A 168 -3.37 -1.91 -3.16
CA LEU A 168 -4.45 -2.71 -3.69
C LEU A 168 -4.74 -3.88 -2.76
N GLU A 169 -5.94 -3.92 -2.20
CA GLU A 169 -6.45 -5.08 -1.48
C GLU A 169 -7.57 -5.73 -2.31
N ARG A 170 -7.30 -6.94 -2.81
CA ARG A 170 -8.20 -7.72 -3.65
C ARG A 170 -8.71 -6.93 -4.86
N ALA A 171 -7.85 -6.08 -5.41
CA ALA A 171 -8.14 -5.23 -6.55
C ALA A 171 -6.96 -5.22 -7.52
N MET A 172 -7.21 -4.75 -8.73
CA MET A 172 -6.21 -4.57 -9.76
C MET A 172 -6.46 -3.24 -10.47
N ILE A 173 -5.40 -2.51 -10.82
CA ILE A 173 -5.54 -1.33 -11.69
C ILE A 173 -5.01 -1.64 -13.08
N PHE A 174 -5.52 -0.91 -14.06
CA PHE A 174 -4.96 -0.86 -15.40
C PHE A 174 -4.62 0.60 -15.69
N PRO A 175 -3.33 0.98 -15.76
CA PRO A 175 -2.99 2.30 -16.26
C PRO A 175 -3.28 2.37 -17.76
N SER A 176 -3.50 3.57 -18.31
CA SER A 176 -3.63 3.73 -19.76
C SER A 176 -2.32 3.43 -20.51
N ASP A 177 -1.18 3.67 -19.84
CA ASP A 177 0.16 3.33 -20.29
C ASP A 177 0.98 2.90 -19.06
N ALA A 178 1.71 1.80 -19.17
CA ALA A 178 2.47 1.25 -18.06
C ALA A 178 3.60 2.21 -17.59
N SER A 179 4.13 3.05 -18.48
CA SER A 179 5.11 4.10 -18.15
C SER A 179 4.59 5.15 -17.15
N LEU A 180 3.27 5.25 -16.98
CA LEU A 180 2.67 6.13 -15.97
C LEU A 180 2.94 5.65 -14.54
N LEU A 181 3.43 4.41 -14.37
CA LEU A 181 3.88 3.86 -13.09
C LEU A 181 5.37 4.15 -12.81
N GLY A 182 6.08 4.84 -13.72
CA GLY A 182 7.51 5.13 -13.55
C GLY A 182 7.86 5.96 -12.33
N GLY A 183 6.90 6.73 -11.81
CA GLY A 183 7.06 7.52 -10.58
C GLY A 183 6.87 6.75 -9.28
N LEU A 184 6.39 5.50 -9.34
CA LEU A 184 5.90 4.77 -8.19
C LEU A 184 7.06 4.34 -7.29
N THR A 185 6.97 4.70 -6.02
CA THR A 185 8.00 4.43 -5.00
C THR A 185 7.55 3.39 -3.98
N THR A 186 6.24 3.27 -3.75
CA THR A 186 5.66 2.33 -2.79
C THR A 186 4.52 1.55 -3.42
N ILE A 187 4.57 0.22 -3.29
CA ILE A 187 3.49 -0.70 -3.69
C ILE A 187 3.15 -1.61 -2.52
N GLU A 188 1.85 -1.74 -2.27
CA GLU A 188 1.28 -2.71 -1.35
C GLU A 188 0.17 -3.51 -2.02
N LEU A 189 0.35 -4.83 -2.12
CA LEU A 189 -0.59 -5.76 -2.72
C LEU A 189 -1.07 -6.77 -1.68
N VAL A 190 -2.32 -6.66 -1.25
CA VAL A 190 -2.94 -7.57 -0.27
C VAL A 190 -4.02 -8.41 -0.94
N GLN A 191 -3.83 -9.73 -0.99
CA GLN A 191 -4.73 -10.68 -1.66
C GLN A 191 -5.12 -10.24 -3.09
N SER A 192 -4.21 -9.54 -3.76
CA SER A 192 -4.37 -8.98 -5.10
C SER A 192 -3.66 -9.87 -6.13
N SER A 193 -3.70 -9.49 -7.41
CA SER A 193 -2.99 -10.25 -8.44
C SER A 193 -1.54 -9.79 -8.57
N LEU A 194 -0.61 -10.74 -8.52
CA LEU A 194 0.80 -10.48 -8.84
C LEU A 194 1.03 -10.08 -10.30
N ALA A 195 0.01 -10.19 -11.16
CA ALA A 195 0.07 -9.65 -12.52
C ALA A 195 0.28 -8.12 -12.55
N MET A 196 0.03 -7.40 -11.44
CA MET A 196 0.42 -5.98 -11.30
C MET A 196 1.93 -5.75 -11.34
N LEU A 197 2.72 -6.79 -11.04
CA LEU A 197 4.17 -6.76 -11.07
C LEU A 197 4.74 -7.47 -12.31
N ASP A 198 3.88 -7.82 -13.27
CA ASP A 198 4.27 -8.47 -14.53
C ASP A 198 4.10 -7.48 -15.69
N GLU A 199 5.22 -7.09 -16.31
CA GLU A 199 5.29 -6.11 -17.40
C GLU A 199 4.39 -6.55 -18.56
N GLN A 200 4.35 -7.85 -18.86
CA GLN A 200 3.51 -8.39 -19.93
C GLN A 200 2.00 -8.24 -19.65
N LYS A 201 1.62 -8.05 -18.39
CA LYS A 201 0.21 -7.90 -17.95
C LYS A 201 -0.20 -6.46 -17.75
N LEU A 202 0.74 -5.55 -17.56
CA LEU A 202 0.50 -4.12 -17.51
C LEU A 202 0.32 -3.50 -18.90
N LEU A 203 0.90 -4.11 -19.94
CA LEU A 203 0.81 -3.59 -21.28
C LEU A 203 -0.63 -3.69 -21.84
N SER A 204 -1.18 -2.54 -22.23
CA SER A 204 -2.40 -2.48 -23.02
C SER A 204 -2.21 -3.18 -24.37
N VAL A 205 -3.27 -3.81 -24.87
CA VAL A 205 -3.34 -4.42 -26.21
C VAL A 205 -2.90 -3.43 -27.31
N GLU A 206 -3.04 -2.12 -27.05
CA GLU A 206 -2.72 -1.04 -27.99
C GLU A 206 -1.21 -0.83 -28.21
N TYR A 207 -0.33 -1.37 -27.35
CA TYR A 207 1.12 -1.16 -27.44
C TYR A 207 1.89 -2.49 -27.41
N PRO A 208 1.82 -3.29 -28.48
CA PRO A 208 2.54 -4.57 -28.56
C PRO A 208 4.05 -4.38 -28.36
N THR A 209 4.62 -5.33 -27.64
CA THR A 209 5.99 -5.42 -27.13
C THR A 209 7.04 -5.28 -28.24
N GLN A 210 7.94 -4.30 -28.09
CA GLN A 210 9.31 -4.43 -28.62
C GLN A 210 10.16 -5.10 -27.53
N ASP A 211 11.02 -6.04 -27.92
CA ASP A 211 11.73 -7.02 -27.06
C ASP A 211 12.76 -6.46 -26.06
N SER A 212 12.80 -5.15 -25.79
CA SER A 212 13.81 -4.55 -24.92
C SER A 212 13.34 -3.32 -24.14
N ARG A 213 12.11 -3.35 -23.63
CA ARG A 213 11.63 -2.27 -22.76
C ARG A 213 12.20 -2.39 -21.35
N LEU A 214 12.57 -1.24 -20.79
CA LEU A 214 12.83 -1.10 -19.37
C LEU A 214 11.54 -1.42 -18.57
N PRO A 215 11.66 -1.94 -17.34
CA PRO A 215 10.50 -2.16 -16.48
C PRO A 215 9.74 -0.85 -16.24
N SER A 216 8.41 -0.92 -16.16
CA SER A 216 7.56 0.25 -16.00
C SER A 216 7.73 0.98 -14.67
N MET A 217 8.15 0.29 -13.60
CA MET A 217 8.32 0.82 -12.24
C MET A 217 9.81 0.93 -11.89
N ILE A 218 10.46 1.95 -12.42
CA ILE A 218 11.92 2.14 -12.28
C ILE A 218 12.35 2.70 -10.93
N ASN A 219 11.48 3.43 -10.21
CA ASN A 219 11.81 4.13 -8.96
C ASN A 219 11.24 3.43 -7.71
N LEU A 220 10.94 2.13 -7.79
CA LEU A 220 10.31 1.42 -6.69
C LEU A 220 11.28 1.24 -5.52
N GLU A 221 10.90 1.74 -4.35
CA GLU A 221 11.70 1.68 -3.12
C GLU A 221 11.15 0.68 -2.11
N ARG A 222 9.82 0.59 -2.01
CA ARG A 222 9.11 -0.25 -1.04
C ARG A 222 8.11 -1.15 -1.75
N LEU A 223 8.27 -2.46 -1.55
CA LEU A 223 7.40 -3.47 -2.14
C LEU A 223 6.85 -4.40 -1.05
N SER A 224 5.53 -4.40 -0.87
CA SER A 224 4.83 -5.31 0.04
C SER A 224 3.85 -6.18 -0.76
N VAL A 225 4.01 -7.51 -0.66
CA VAL A 225 3.16 -8.50 -1.33
C VAL A 225 2.65 -9.46 -0.28
N ASP A 226 1.34 -9.56 -0.14
CA ASP A 226 0.68 -10.33 0.90
C ASP A 226 -0.46 -11.14 0.29
N GLY A 227 -0.38 -12.48 0.32
CA GLY A 227 -1.42 -13.35 -0.21
C GLY A 227 -1.66 -13.23 -1.73
N SER A 228 -0.85 -12.42 -2.42
CA SER A 228 -0.97 -12.12 -3.84
C SER A 228 -0.12 -13.12 -4.62
N ASN A 229 -0.75 -14.06 -5.32
CA ASN A 229 -0.05 -15.16 -5.97
C ASN A 229 -0.05 -15.02 -7.50
N PRO A 230 0.95 -15.59 -8.22
CA PRO A 230 0.99 -15.49 -9.68
C PRO A 230 -0.21 -16.20 -10.31
N THR A 231 -0.78 -15.60 -11.36
CA THR A 231 -1.81 -16.22 -12.19
C THR A 231 -1.17 -17.11 -13.25
N ARG A 232 -1.88 -18.16 -13.70
CA ARG A 232 -1.38 -19.07 -14.74
C ARG A 232 -1.19 -18.38 -16.09
N GLU A 233 -1.95 -17.33 -16.34
CA GLU A 233 -2.04 -16.69 -17.66
C GLU A 233 -0.81 -15.83 -18.01
N GLY A 234 0.14 -15.59 -17.08
CA GLY A 234 1.28 -14.68 -17.23
C GLY A 234 2.65 -15.34 -17.15
N LEU A 235 2.79 -16.55 -17.68
CA LEU A 235 4.10 -17.18 -17.81
C LEU A 235 4.63 -17.03 -19.23
N PRO A 236 5.91 -16.63 -19.41
CA PRO A 236 6.90 -16.33 -18.38
C PRO A 236 6.68 -14.99 -17.65
N PHE A 237 6.78 -14.98 -16.31
CA PHE A 237 6.72 -13.73 -15.52
C PHE A 237 7.87 -12.80 -15.91
N SER A 238 7.55 -11.55 -16.24
CA SER A 238 8.51 -10.50 -16.58
C SER A 238 8.35 -9.35 -15.58
N PRO A 239 9.28 -9.14 -14.63
CA PRO A 239 9.11 -8.12 -13.59
C PRO A 239 8.89 -6.73 -14.19
N ALA A 240 7.81 -6.08 -13.78
CA ALA A 240 7.48 -4.71 -14.16
C ALA A 240 8.24 -3.64 -13.35
N PHE A 241 9.18 -4.04 -12.50
CA PHE A 241 9.91 -3.14 -11.61
C PHE A 241 11.42 -3.34 -11.69
N SER A 242 12.17 -2.28 -11.43
CA SER A 242 13.62 -2.32 -11.29
C SER A 242 14.00 -2.58 -9.83
N PRO A 243 14.97 -3.45 -9.54
CA PRO A 243 15.46 -3.65 -8.17
C PRO A 243 16.42 -2.55 -7.70
N ALA A 244 16.88 -1.66 -8.59
CA ALA A 244 17.97 -0.72 -8.30
C ALA A 244 17.75 0.19 -7.08
N HIS A 245 16.49 0.47 -6.73
CA HIS A 245 16.12 1.37 -5.62
C HIS A 245 15.38 0.68 -4.48
N LEU A 246 15.13 -0.64 -4.55
CA LEU A 246 14.37 -1.37 -3.54
C LEU A 246 15.13 -1.43 -2.20
N THR A 247 14.65 -0.69 -1.21
CA THR A 247 15.21 -0.66 0.14
C THR A 247 14.40 -1.52 1.12
N PHE A 248 13.13 -1.80 0.80
CA PHE A 248 12.23 -2.57 1.65
C PHE A 248 11.44 -3.58 0.81
N VAL A 249 11.49 -4.86 1.21
CA VAL A 249 10.64 -5.91 0.63
C VAL A 249 9.94 -6.68 1.75
N ARG A 250 8.61 -6.74 1.67
CA ARG A 250 7.77 -7.63 2.49
C ARG A 250 7.08 -8.65 1.60
N VAL A 251 7.20 -9.93 1.95
CA VAL A 251 6.50 -11.04 1.31
C VAL A 251 5.76 -11.86 2.35
N ALA A 252 4.45 -11.96 2.20
CA ALA A 252 3.58 -12.61 3.16
C ALA A 252 2.60 -13.57 2.47
N ARG A 253 2.29 -14.70 3.12
CA ARG A 253 1.23 -15.65 2.71
C ARG A 253 1.31 -16.10 1.23
N LEU A 254 2.51 -16.23 0.69
CA LEU A 254 2.73 -16.70 -0.68
C LEU A 254 2.66 -18.22 -0.75
N HIS A 255 2.04 -18.75 -1.80
CA HIS A 255 1.83 -20.18 -1.99
C HIS A 255 2.04 -20.62 -3.45
N ALA A 256 2.78 -21.72 -3.64
CA ALA A 256 3.17 -22.23 -4.95
C ALA A 256 2.68 -23.67 -5.18
N PRO A 257 1.38 -23.88 -5.46
CA PRO A 257 0.80 -25.22 -5.60
C PRO A 257 1.13 -25.90 -6.94
N SER A 258 1.78 -25.21 -7.88
CA SER A 258 2.12 -25.74 -9.20
C SER A 258 3.51 -25.27 -9.64
N MET A 259 4.18 -26.06 -10.47
CA MET A 259 5.52 -25.72 -11.00
C MET A 259 5.55 -24.37 -11.73
N ASP A 260 4.48 -24.07 -12.48
CA ASP A 260 4.24 -22.77 -13.10
C ASP A 260 4.34 -21.60 -12.11
N ARG A 261 3.69 -21.72 -10.95
CA ARG A 261 3.75 -20.68 -9.90
C ARG A 261 5.10 -20.64 -9.21
N VAL A 262 5.76 -21.79 -9.05
CA VAL A 262 7.14 -21.88 -8.56
C VAL A 262 8.09 -21.10 -9.47
N GLN A 263 7.97 -21.27 -10.80
CA GLN A 263 8.79 -20.54 -11.77
C GLN A 263 8.52 -19.02 -11.75
N ALA A 264 7.24 -18.60 -11.67
CA ALA A 264 6.91 -17.19 -11.53
C ALA A 264 7.48 -16.59 -10.23
N LEU A 265 7.30 -17.26 -9.10
CA LEU A 265 7.85 -16.80 -7.82
C LEU A 265 9.38 -16.78 -7.83
N SER A 266 10.03 -17.75 -8.46
CA SER A 266 11.49 -17.78 -8.62
C SER A 266 12.00 -16.52 -9.33
N ARG A 267 11.32 -16.08 -10.39
CA ARG A 267 11.67 -14.86 -11.12
C ARG A 267 11.37 -13.61 -10.32
N PHE A 268 10.20 -13.57 -9.69
CA PHE A 268 9.81 -12.49 -8.80
C PHE A 268 10.82 -12.28 -7.67
N PHE A 269 11.17 -13.34 -6.93
CA PHE A 269 12.18 -13.32 -5.87
C PHE A 269 13.56 -12.97 -6.43
N GLY A 270 13.97 -13.60 -7.54
CA GLY A 270 15.25 -13.33 -8.18
C GLY A 270 15.42 -11.84 -8.52
N THR A 271 14.37 -11.18 -8.99
CA THR A 271 14.42 -9.73 -9.24
C THR A 271 14.34 -8.92 -7.96
N ALA A 272 13.33 -9.13 -7.11
CA ALA A 272 13.12 -8.34 -5.89
C ALA A 272 14.33 -8.37 -4.95
N PHE A 273 14.99 -9.53 -4.82
CA PHE A 273 16.12 -9.73 -3.93
C PHE A 273 17.48 -9.43 -4.58
N SER A 274 17.55 -9.15 -5.88
CA SER A 274 18.79 -8.72 -6.54
C SER A 274 19.19 -7.27 -6.25
N SER A 275 18.43 -6.56 -5.39
CA SER A 275 18.71 -5.16 -5.10
C SER A 275 19.97 -5.00 -4.24
N PRO A 276 20.95 -4.19 -4.68
CA PRO A 276 22.17 -3.96 -3.91
C PRO A 276 21.95 -3.02 -2.71
N VAL A 277 20.80 -2.37 -2.61
CA VAL A 277 20.45 -1.39 -1.57
C VAL A 277 19.32 -1.86 -0.66
N LEU A 278 18.99 -3.16 -0.70
CA LEU A 278 17.96 -3.74 0.15
C LEU A 278 18.39 -3.71 1.62
N ARG A 279 17.63 -3.00 2.44
CA ARG A 279 17.90 -2.81 3.87
C ARG A 279 16.99 -3.62 4.77
N VAL A 280 15.75 -3.82 4.35
CA VAL A 280 14.75 -4.50 5.17
C VAL A 280 14.06 -5.60 4.37
N LEU A 281 14.10 -6.81 4.90
CA LEU A 281 13.38 -7.97 4.40
C LEU A 281 12.42 -8.50 5.46
N GLU A 282 11.13 -8.53 5.14
CA GLU A 282 10.11 -9.11 6.00
C GLU A 282 9.46 -10.31 5.31
N VAL A 283 9.49 -11.47 5.96
CA VAL A 283 8.90 -12.70 5.46
C VAL A 283 7.90 -13.23 6.46
N GLU A 284 6.65 -13.41 6.03
CA GLU A 284 5.55 -13.81 6.91
C GLU A 284 4.72 -14.97 6.32
N GLU A 285 4.49 -16.03 7.09
CA GLU A 285 3.54 -17.11 6.74
C GLU A 285 3.76 -17.73 5.33
N ILE A 286 5.01 -17.78 4.83
CA ILE A 286 5.35 -18.46 3.58
C ILE A 286 5.64 -19.94 3.86
N THR A 287 5.05 -20.84 3.05
CA THR A 287 5.12 -22.29 3.28
C THR A 287 5.40 -23.08 1.99
N GLY A 288 5.82 -24.34 2.14
CA GLY A 288 5.98 -25.31 1.05
C GLY A 288 7.02 -24.88 0.01
N PHE A 289 6.74 -25.14 -1.27
CA PHE A 289 7.68 -24.83 -2.36
C PHE A 289 8.00 -23.34 -2.48
N ALA A 290 7.10 -22.43 -2.10
CA ALA A 290 7.38 -20.99 -2.12
C ALA A 290 8.51 -20.64 -1.13
N TRP A 291 8.49 -21.25 0.05
CA TRP A 291 9.52 -21.06 1.07
C TRP A 291 10.87 -21.64 0.64
N THR A 292 10.89 -22.88 0.13
CA THR A 292 12.12 -23.51 -0.38
C THR A 292 12.76 -22.70 -1.50
N MET A 293 11.96 -22.14 -2.41
CA MET A 293 12.47 -21.26 -3.47
C MET A 293 13.01 -19.95 -2.94
N LEU A 294 12.32 -19.32 -1.98
CA LEU A 294 12.78 -18.08 -1.36
C LEU A 294 14.14 -18.28 -0.68
N LEU A 295 14.28 -19.35 0.12
CA LEU A 295 15.57 -19.71 0.74
C LEU A 295 16.66 -19.89 -0.31
N SER A 296 16.39 -20.67 -1.38
CA SER A 296 17.35 -20.91 -2.46
C SER A 296 17.81 -19.61 -3.14
N VAL A 297 16.90 -18.68 -3.42
CA VAL A 297 17.24 -17.39 -4.01
C VAL A 297 18.07 -16.54 -3.06
N ILE A 298 17.68 -16.45 -1.79
CA ILE A 298 18.42 -15.68 -0.78
C ILE A 298 19.83 -16.25 -0.60
N SER A 299 19.99 -17.56 -0.49
CA SER A 299 21.30 -18.21 -0.38
C SER A 299 22.20 -18.02 -1.61
N ALA A 300 21.62 -17.69 -2.77
CA ALA A 300 22.39 -17.42 -3.99
C ALA A 300 22.78 -15.95 -4.17
N VAL A 301 22.25 -15.05 -3.33
CA VAL A 301 22.43 -13.60 -3.44
C VAL A 301 23.09 -13.06 -2.17
N GLY A 302 24.05 -12.14 -2.31
CA GLY A 302 24.62 -11.41 -1.18
C GLY A 302 23.88 -10.09 -0.93
N PHE A 303 23.65 -9.74 0.34
CA PHE A 303 22.92 -8.53 0.74
C PHE A 303 23.82 -7.60 1.59
N PRO A 304 24.75 -6.85 0.97
CA PRO A 304 25.73 -6.06 1.70
C PRO A 304 25.14 -4.87 2.48
N ALA A 305 23.91 -4.45 2.16
CA ALA A 305 23.24 -3.31 2.79
C ALA A 305 22.08 -3.73 3.72
N MET A 306 21.90 -5.03 3.97
CA MET A 306 20.75 -5.51 4.76
C MET A 306 20.91 -5.09 6.21
N GLU A 307 20.01 -4.27 6.74
CA GLU A 307 20.01 -3.83 8.14
C GLU A 307 19.10 -4.72 9.01
N LYS A 308 17.97 -5.18 8.46
CA LYS A 308 16.92 -5.89 9.23
C LYS A 308 16.28 -7.03 8.45
N VAL A 309 16.22 -8.20 9.07
CA VAL A 309 15.45 -9.35 8.59
C VAL A 309 14.39 -9.73 9.61
N VAL A 310 13.13 -9.86 9.18
CA VAL A 310 12.00 -10.32 10.01
C VAL A 310 11.49 -11.64 9.43
N LEU A 311 11.56 -12.70 10.24
CA LEU A 311 10.97 -14.00 9.93
C LEU A 311 9.79 -14.22 10.88
N LYS A 312 8.57 -14.14 10.35
CA LYS A 312 7.33 -14.25 11.12
C LYS A 312 6.50 -15.46 10.71
N ALA A 313 6.18 -16.36 11.64
CA ALA A 313 5.33 -17.52 11.39
C ALA A 313 5.74 -18.34 10.14
N VAL A 314 7.04 -18.43 9.85
CA VAL A 314 7.59 -19.22 8.75
C VAL A 314 8.02 -20.60 9.24
N ASP A 315 8.13 -21.56 8.32
CA ASP A 315 8.76 -22.82 8.66
C ASP A 315 10.28 -22.62 8.76
N GLY A 316 10.81 -22.55 9.98
CA GLY A 316 12.28 -22.45 10.18
C GLY A 316 13.10 -23.61 9.59
N SER A 317 12.48 -24.67 9.04
CA SER A 317 13.19 -25.69 8.26
C SER A 317 13.86 -25.08 7.02
N GLY A 318 15.13 -25.43 6.79
CA GLY A 318 15.91 -24.89 5.67
C GLY A 318 16.61 -23.55 5.93
N VAL A 319 16.32 -22.86 7.04
CA VAL A 319 17.19 -21.76 7.50
C VAL A 319 18.49 -22.38 8.02
N ASP A 320 19.55 -22.28 7.24
CA ASP A 320 20.87 -22.83 7.53
C ASP A 320 21.95 -21.72 7.58
N VAL A 321 23.20 -22.13 7.75
CA VAL A 321 24.34 -21.19 7.78
C VAL A 321 24.49 -20.45 6.45
N ASN A 322 24.18 -21.07 5.31
CA ASN A 322 24.33 -20.43 4.00
C ASN A 322 23.29 -19.32 3.82
N PHE A 323 22.05 -19.54 4.25
CA PHE A 323 21.03 -18.50 4.30
C PHE A 323 21.48 -17.30 5.14
N LEU A 324 22.03 -17.54 6.33
CA LEU A 324 22.46 -16.44 7.20
C LEU A 324 23.73 -15.74 6.67
N ALA A 325 24.64 -16.49 6.06
CA ALA A 325 25.86 -15.97 5.45
C ALA A 325 25.57 -14.99 4.30
N SER A 326 24.40 -15.09 3.64
CA SER A 326 23.96 -14.09 2.65
C SER A 326 23.85 -12.67 3.22
N PHE A 327 23.80 -12.50 4.54
CA PHE A 327 23.64 -11.21 5.20
C PHE A 327 24.85 -10.79 6.08
N GLU A 328 25.97 -11.51 6.01
CA GLU A 328 27.14 -11.36 6.91
C GLU A 328 27.71 -9.92 6.97
N ASP A 329 27.65 -9.20 5.85
CA ASP A 329 28.28 -7.88 5.71
C ASP A 329 27.46 -6.71 6.32
N GLY A 330 26.17 -6.91 6.64
CA GLY A 330 25.28 -5.78 6.99
C GLY A 330 24.27 -6.02 8.09
N LEU A 331 23.89 -7.26 8.41
CA LEU A 331 22.67 -7.53 9.18
C LEU A 331 22.77 -7.07 10.64
N GLU A 332 22.10 -5.98 10.99
CA GLU A 332 22.08 -5.47 12.36
C GLU A 332 21.06 -6.23 13.23
N THR A 333 19.85 -6.44 12.70
CA THR A 333 18.73 -6.98 13.47
C THR A 333 18.06 -8.17 12.78
N LEU A 334 18.02 -9.32 13.46
CA LEU A 334 17.22 -10.49 13.10
C LEU A 334 16.04 -10.63 14.06
N VAL A 335 14.81 -10.48 13.55
CA VAL A 335 13.58 -10.66 14.33
C VAL A 335 12.95 -12.00 13.98
N LEU A 336 12.79 -12.84 14.99
CA LEU A 336 12.13 -14.14 14.92
C LEU A 336 10.78 -14.04 15.65
N ALA A 337 9.69 -13.95 14.91
CA ALA A 337 8.36 -13.76 15.46
C ALA A 337 7.46 -14.98 15.19
N ASP A 338 6.69 -15.41 16.19
CA ASP A 338 5.68 -16.47 16.03
C ASP A 338 6.21 -17.79 15.40
N LEU A 339 7.50 -18.09 15.61
CA LEU A 339 8.11 -19.35 15.20
C LEU A 339 7.90 -20.42 16.27
N ARG A 340 7.95 -21.70 15.87
CA ARG A 340 8.09 -22.80 16.83
C ARG A 340 9.36 -22.59 17.66
N ASN A 341 9.29 -22.81 18.97
CA ASN A 341 10.39 -22.51 19.89
C ASN A 341 11.70 -23.22 19.48
N ASP A 342 11.63 -24.49 19.10
CA ASP A 342 12.78 -25.28 18.63
C ASP A 342 13.44 -24.68 17.38
N HIS A 343 12.64 -24.12 16.47
CA HIS A 343 13.13 -23.44 15.28
C HIS A 343 13.75 -22.08 15.62
N ALA A 344 13.13 -21.30 16.51
CA ALA A 344 13.65 -20.01 16.94
C ALA A 344 15.00 -20.14 17.65
N GLU A 345 15.11 -21.11 18.57
CA GLU A 345 16.35 -21.42 19.29
C GLU A 345 17.46 -21.84 18.33
N ARG A 346 17.16 -22.77 17.40
CA ARG A 346 18.15 -23.21 16.41
C ARG A 346 18.63 -22.07 15.52
N ILE A 347 17.73 -21.21 15.02
CA ILE A 347 18.11 -20.08 14.17
C ILE A 347 18.93 -19.07 14.97
N SER A 348 18.58 -18.82 16.23
CA SER A 348 19.35 -17.96 17.14
C SER A 348 20.76 -18.51 17.39
N GLU A 349 20.90 -19.82 17.54
CA GLU A 349 22.21 -20.48 17.69
C GLU A 349 23.04 -20.33 16.41
N LEU A 350 22.45 -20.59 15.24
CA LEU A 350 23.12 -20.40 13.96
C LEU A 350 23.56 -18.95 13.75
N ALA A 351 22.71 -17.97 14.10
CA ALA A 351 23.02 -16.55 13.99
C ALA A 351 24.22 -16.13 14.85
N SER A 352 24.45 -16.79 15.99
CA SER A 352 25.63 -16.53 16.84
C SER A 352 26.96 -16.93 16.19
N HIS A 353 26.93 -17.76 15.14
CA HIS A 353 28.11 -18.20 14.39
C HIS A 353 28.39 -17.34 13.15
N VAL A 354 27.47 -16.45 12.78
CA VAL A 354 27.63 -15.57 11.61
C VAL A 354 28.10 -14.21 12.08
N HIS A 355 29.23 -13.75 11.56
CA HIS A 355 29.73 -12.42 11.87
C HIS A 355 28.77 -11.34 11.34
N GLY A 356 28.65 -10.23 12.06
CA GLY A 356 27.81 -9.11 11.65
C GLY A 356 26.44 -9.03 12.35
N ILE A 357 25.84 -10.16 12.74
CA ILE A 357 24.51 -10.14 13.41
C ILE A 357 24.61 -9.57 14.83
N GLN A 358 24.15 -8.34 15.03
CA GLN A 358 24.27 -7.64 16.32
C GLN A 358 23.16 -8.01 17.29
N HIS A 359 21.92 -8.12 16.80
CA HIS A 359 20.74 -8.30 17.64
C HIS A 359 19.83 -9.39 17.09
N VAL A 360 19.61 -10.45 17.89
CA VAL A 360 18.55 -11.44 17.64
C VAL A 360 17.41 -11.17 18.61
N GLN A 361 16.23 -10.87 18.08
CA GLN A 361 15.02 -10.62 18.86
C GLN A 361 14.03 -11.76 18.66
N ILE A 362 13.71 -12.48 19.72
CA ILE A 362 12.65 -13.50 19.71
C ILE A 362 11.38 -12.84 20.25
N ALA A 363 10.42 -12.61 19.37
CA ALA A 363 9.12 -12.07 19.71
C ALA A 363 8.09 -13.19 19.78
N HIS A 364 7.63 -13.53 20.99
CA HIS A 364 6.45 -14.36 21.14
C HIS A 364 5.23 -13.46 20.95
N GLY A 365 4.39 -13.76 19.95
CA GLY A 365 3.15 -13.04 19.72
C GLY A 365 2.36 -12.93 21.01
N SER A 366 2.36 -11.74 21.60
CA SER A 366 1.25 -11.32 22.43
C SER A 366 0.10 -11.30 21.47
N THR A 367 -0.82 -12.26 21.61
CA THR A 367 -2.02 -12.37 20.79
C THR A 367 -2.81 -11.09 21.00
N VAL A 368 -2.55 -10.08 20.18
CA VAL A 368 -3.43 -8.92 20.07
C VAL A 368 -4.66 -9.48 19.40
N GLN A 369 -5.70 -9.73 20.19
CA GLN A 369 -6.99 -10.09 19.64
C GLN A 369 -7.41 -8.96 18.68
N PRO A 370 -7.78 -9.26 17.42
CA PRO A 370 -8.41 -8.27 16.58
C PRO A 370 -9.76 -7.91 17.20
N GLU A 371 -9.90 -6.65 17.65
CA GLU A 371 -11.17 -6.08 18.13
C GLU A 371 -12.23 -5.98 17.02
#